data_AF-A0A8X6PUY3-F1
#
_entry.id   AF-A0A8X6PUY3-F1
#
_cell.length_a   1.000
_cell.length_b   1.000
_cell.length_c   1.000
_cell.angle_alpha   90.00
_cell.angle_beta   90.00
_cell.angle_gamma   90.00
#
_symmetry.space_group_name_H-M   'P 1'
#
loop_
_entity.id
_entity.type
_entity.pdbx_description
1 polymer ?
#
loop_
_entity_poly.entity_id
_entity_poly.type
_entity_poly.pdbx_seq_one_letter_code
_entity_poly.pdbx_strand_id
1 'polypeptide(L)'
;MYKQAYPIATKHIKNNTYMDVYVMGTSTDTDATILYQEMHQLTPRIGLPLAKWTTNYKILQEIWKQEHVQLKNIMHPEIWPSNDLSSHTQTLVEVELRKTEFQFFYVATLGPIVDIPRYISYPKPFRVVAWILRFVQNCKSQPHITHELNCNEIEKAKEYCLQTE
;
A
#
# COMPACT_ATOMS: atom_id res chain seq x y z
N MET A 1 22.12 7.75 -10.13
CA MET A 1 22.77 8.45 -9.00
C MET A 1 22.44 7.80 -7.65
N TYR A 2 21.19 7.82 -7.18
CA TYR A 2 20.84 7.28 -5.85
C TYR A 2 21.05 5.76 -5.65
N LYS A 3 20.98 4.96 -6.72
CA LYS A 3 21.23 3.49 -6.64
C LYS A 3 22.63 3.11 -6.16
N GLN A 4 23.62 3.98 -6.37
CA GLN A 4 25.00 3.76 -5.91
C GLN A 4 25.20 4.23 -4.46
N ALA A 5 24.54 5.32 -4.06
CA ALA A 5 24.66 5.90 -2.73
C ALA A 5 23.76 5.22 -1.67
N TYR A 6 22.62 4.67 -2.10
CA TYR A 6 21.61 4.05 -1.24
C TYR A 6 21.17 2.69 -1.82
N PRO A 7 22.10 1.73 -1.95
CA PRO A 7 21.84 0.47 -2.66
C PRO A 7 20.76 -0.37 -2.00
N ILE A 8 20.66 -0.35 -0.66
CA ILE A 8 19.69 -1.15 0.09
C ILE A 8 18.31 -0.48 -0.01
N ALA A 9 18.23 0.81 0.29
CA ALA A 9 16.97 1.54 0.25
C ALA A 9 16.36 1.56 -1.17
N THR A 10 17.16 1.79 -2.21
CA THR A 10 16.65 1.80 -3.59
C THR A 10 16.15 0.44 -4.06
N LYS A 11 16.71 -0.66 -3.56
CA LYS A 11 16.21 -2.02 -3.83
C LYS A 11 14.84 -2.25 -3.17
N HIS A 12 14.70 -1.82 -1.92
CA HIS A 12 13.51 -2.10 -1.11
C HIS A 12 12.35 -1.15 -1.38
N ILE A 13 12.60 0.14 -1.63
CA ILE A 13 11.55 1.13 -1.90
C ILE A 13 10.69 0.75 -3.12
N LYS A 14 11.29 0.05 -4.09
CA LYS A 14 10.59 -0.43 -5.27
C LYS A 14 9.56 -1.48 -4.86
N ASN A 15 9.97 -2.54 -4.14
CA ASN A 15 9.15 -3.75 -3.96
C ASN A 15 8.32 -3.78 -2.67
N ASN A 16 8.61 -2.90 -1.73
CA ASN A 16 8.06 -2.96 -0.36
C ASN A 16 7.20 -1.73 -0.01
N THR A 17 6.78 -0.99 -1.04
CA THR A 17 5.89 0.16 -0.92
C THR A 17 4.53 -0.21 -1.48
N TYR A 18 3.50 -0.06 -0.66
CA TYR A 18 2.10 -0.16 -1.06
C TYR A 18 1.39 1.15 -0.73
N MET A 19 0.97 1.88 -1.77
CA MET A 19 0.42 3.24 -1.63
C MET A 19 1.36 4.12 -0.80
N ASP A 20 0.83 4.82 0.21
CA ASP A 20 1.60 5.70 1.10
C ASP A 20 2.39 4.96 2.19
N VAL A 21 2.38 3.62 2.19
CA VAL A 21 2.98 2.80 3.25
C VAL A 21 4.19 2.02 2.74
N TYR A 22 5.30 2.12 3.45
CA TYR A 22 6.48 1.28 3.27
C TYR A 22 6.59 0.29 4.43
N VAL A 23 6.76 -1.01 4.12
CA VAL A 23 6.94 -2.07 5.13
C VAL A 23 8.02 -3.04 4.69
N MET A 24 9.03 -3.28 5.53
CA MET A 24 10.07 -4.27 5.27
C MET A 24 10.46 -4.97 6.57
N GLY A 25 10.74 -6.27 6.48
CA GLY A 25 11.37 -7.05 7.54
C GLY A 25 12.77 -7.47 7.14
N THR A 26 13.75 -7.31 8.03
CA THR A 26 15.13 -7.79 7.83
C THR A 26 15.41 -8.95 8.79
N SER A 27 16.36 -9.81 8.43
CA SER A 27 16.78 -10.94 9.27
C SER A 27 17.79 -10.53 10.36
N THR A 28 18.41 -9.36 10.22
CA THR A 28 19.48 -8.90 11.10
C THR A 28 19.26 -7.46 11.52
N ASP A 29 19.60 -7.19 12.77
CA ASP A 29 19.46 -5.89 13.44
C ASP A 29 20.34 -4.80 12.80
N THR A 30 21.53 -5.17 12.33
CA THR A 30 22.44 -4.28 11.59
C THR A 30 21.81 -3.83 10.28
N ASP A 31 21.20 -4.75 9.54
CA ASP A 31 20.55 -4.48 8.26
C ASP A 31 19.32 -3.59 8.45
N ALA A 32 18.57 -3.78 9.54
CA ALA A 32 17.45 -2.91 9.90
C ALA A 32 17.91 -1.46 10.12
N THR A 33 19.03 -1.29 10.81
CA THR A 33 19.60 0.03 11.14
C THR A 33 20.10 0.73 9.88
N ILE A 34 20.87 0.03 9.04
CA ILE A 34 21.39 0.56 7.78
C ILE A 34 20.24 0.93 6.83
N LEU A 35 19.24 0.05 6.71
CA LEU A 35 18.06 0.30 5.89
C LEU A 35 17.30 1.54 6.36
N TYR A 36 17.11 1.70 7.67
CA TYR A 36 16.48 2.91 8.22
C TYR A 36 17.28 4.16 7.85
N GLN A 37 18.60 4.16 8.09
CA GLN A 37 19.46 5.31 7.80
C GLN A 37 19.43 5.69 6.31
N GLU A 38 19.57 4.71 5.42
CA GLU A 38 19.49 4.96 3.98
C GLU A 38 18.12 5.50 3.57
N MET A 39 17.02 4.93 4.08
CA MET A 39 15.67 5.39 3.77
C MET A 39 15.39 6.79 4.33
N HIS A 40 15.82 7.07 5.55
CA HIS A 40 15.66 8.36 6.21
C HIS A 40 16.41 9.48 5.46
N GLN A 41 17.55 9.16 4.85
CA GLN A 41 18.30 10.12 4.02
C GLN A 41 17.78 10.22 2.58
N LEU A 42 17.36 9.10 1.98
CA LEU A 42 16.92 9.05 0.59
C LEU A 42 15.54 9.68 0.39
N THR A 43 14.59 9.36 1.27
CA THR A 43 13.17 9.68 1.07
C THR A 43 12.88 11.20 1.05
N PRO A 44 13.52 12.05 1.87
CA PRO A 44 13.41 13.51 1.73
C PRO A 44 14.04 14.02 0.43
N ARG A 45 15.15 13.44 -0.02
CA ARG A 45 15.87 13.87 -1.24
C ARG A 45 15.08 13.62 -2.52
N ILE A 46 14.16 12.65 -2.50
CA ILE A 46 13.25 12.36 -3.62
C ILE A 46 11.88 13.03 -3.46
N GLY A 47 11.71 13.92 -2.48
CA GLY A 47 10.45 14.64 -2.25
C GLY A 47 9.34 13.83 -1.59
N LEU A 48 9.65 12.65 -1.04
CA LEU A 48 8.69 11.72 -0.43
C LEU A 48 9.09 11.37 1.02
N PRO A 49 9.24 12.33 1.93
CA PRO A 49 9.71 12.06 3.29
C PRO A 49 8.76 11.11 4.03
N LEU A 50 9.30 10.01 4.56
CA LEU A 50 8.55 9.10 5.43
C LEU A 50 8.39 9.74 6.82
N ALA A 51 7.14 10.02 7.20
CA ALA A 51 6.84 10.83 8.39
C ALA A 51 6.61 10.02 9.67
N LYS A 52 6.08 8.80 9.57
CA LYS A 52 5.68 7.98 10.73
C LYS A 52 6.42 6.65 10.70
N TRP A 53 7.29 6.43 11.68
CA TRP A 53 8.15 5.26 11.76
C TRP A 53 7.68 4.31 12.87
N THR A 54 7.68 3.01 12.60
CA THR A 54 7.42 1.95 13.58
C THR A 54 8.34 0.77 13.32
N THR A 55 8.73 0.07 14.38
CA THR A 55 9.55 -1.15 14.29
C THR A 55 9.29 -2.01 15.52
N ASN A 56 9.49 -3.32 15.40
CA ASN A 56 9.54 -4.25 16.53
C ASN A 56 10.95 -4.33 17.17
N TYR A 57 11.96 -3.73 16.56
CA TYR A 57 13.35 -3.74 17.04
C TYR A 57 13.59 -2.66 18.11
N LYS A 58 13.78 -3.07 19.37
CA LYS A 58 13.83 -2.17 20.53
C LYS A 58 14.96 -1.14 20.48
N ILE A 59 16.15 -1.51 20.00
CA ILE A 59 17.30 -0.60 19.96
C ILE A 59 17.02 0.55 18.98
N LEU A 60 16.42 0.26 17.83
CA LEU A 60 16.04 1.29 16.87
C LEU A 60 14.93 2.21 17.38
N GLN A 61 13.98 1.69 18.17
CA GLN A 61 13.02 2.54 18.88
C GLN A 61 13.71 3.52 19.83
N GLU A 62 14.77 3.10 20.51
CA GLU A 62 15.52 3.94 21.44
C GLU A 62 16.30 5.04 20.71
N ILE A 63 16.94 4.70 19.59
CA ILE A 63 17.60 5.67 18.69
C ILE A 63 16.58 6.74 18.23
N TRP A 64 15.39 6.31 17.80
CA TRP A 64 14.36 7.23 17.33
C TRP A 64 13.80 8.17 18.40
N LYS A 65 13.74 7.72 19.66
CA LYS A 65 13.39 8.60 20.79
C LYS A 65 14.42 9.70 20.99
N GLN A 66 15.71 9.37 20.84
CA GLN A 66 16.80 10.34 20.94
C GLN A 66 16.80 11.32 19.77
N GLU A 67 16.43 10.86 18.57
CA GLU A 67 16.35 11.66 17.34
C GLU A 67 15.03 12.45 17.19
N HIS A 68 14.14 12.43 18.19
CA HIS A 68 12.82 13.06 18.16
C HIS A 68 11.94 12.68 16.94
N VAL A 69 12.11 11.46 16.43
CA VAL A 69 11.31 10.94 15.32
C VAL A 69 9.89 10.64 15.81
N GLN A 70 8.88 11.03 15.03
CA GLN A 70 7.48 10.72 15.36
C GLN A 70 7.22 9.21 15.26
N LEU A 71 7.09 8.57 16.42
CA LEU A 71 6.72 7.17 16.55
C LEU A 71 5.21 7.03 16.48
N LYS A 72 4.71 6.17 15.59
CA LYS A 72 3.32 5.73 15.67
C LYS A 72 3.25 4.59 16.68
N ASN A 73 2.50 4.76 17.75
CA ASN A 73 2.24 3.68 18.71
C ASN A 73 1.65 2.50 17.96
N ILE A 74 2.37 1.38 17.97
CA ILE A 74 1.83 0.11 17.49
C ILE A 74 0.77 -0.28 18.52
N MET A 75 -0.50 -0.13 18.15
CA MET A 75 -1.60 -0.64 18.95
C MET A 75 -1.33 -2.12 19.22
N HIS A 76 -1.20 -2.51 20.49
CA HIS A 76 -0.96 -3.90 20.86
C HIS A 76 -2.17 -4.72 20.38
N PRO A 77 -1.98 -5.85 19.68
CA PRO A 77 -3.09 -6.65 19.14
C PRO A 77 -4.11 -7.10 20.20
N GLU A 78 -3.69 -7.19 21.46
CA GLU A 78 -4.53 -7.59 22.60
C GLU A 78 -5.54 -6.53 23.05
N ILE A 79 -5.49 -5.32 22.49
CA ILE A 79 -6.40 -4.21 22.86
C ILE A 79 -7.43 -3.95 21.74
N TRP A 80 -7.48 -4.84 20.73
CA TRP A 80 -8.36 -4.68 19.59
C TRP A 80 -9.44 -5.78 19.46
N PRO A 81 -10.73 -5.43 19.51
CA PRO A 81 -11.33 -4.23 20.08
C PRO A 81 -11.74 -4.47 21.55
N SER A 82 -11.18 -3.71 22.49
CA SER A 82 -11.74 -3.60 23.84
C SER A 82 -13.02 -2.78 23.78
N ASN A 83 -14.13 -3.38 24.20
CA ASN A 83 -15.49 -2.83 24.17
C ASN A 83 -15.75 -1.67 25.16
N ASP A 84 -14.72 -1.04 25.74
CA ASP A 84 -14.91 0.02 26.72
C ASP A 84 -15.18 1.38 26.04
N LEU A 85 -16.41 1.51 25.54
CA LEU A 85 -17.03 2.76 25.13
C LEU A 85 -17.50 3.58 26.36
N SER A 86 -16.61 3.82 27.32
CA SER A 86 -16.98 4.47 28.58
C SER A 86 -15.87 5.37 29.13
N SER A 87 -15.37 6.31 28.31
CA SER A 87 -14.96 7.68 28.71
C SER A 87 -14.00 8.28 27.68
N HIS A 88 -14.53 8.87 26.60
CA HIS A 88 -13.76 9.84 25.81
C HIS A 88 -14.57 11.13 25.70
N THR A 89 -14.51 11.93 26.75
CA THR A 89 -14.74 13.37 26.66
C THR A 89 -13.52 14.04 26.03
N GLN A 90 -13.77 14.79 24.95
CA GLN A 90 -12.92 15.80 24.29
C GLN A 90 -11.77 15.22 23.44
N THR A 91 -11.98 14.91 22.16
CA THR A 91 -12.12 15.86 21.04
C THR A 91 -10.93 16.82 20.92
N LEU A 92 -9.81 16.30 20.41
CA LEU A 92 -8.98 17.03 19.44
C LEU A 92 -9.02 16.22 18.15
N VAL A 93 -10.01 16.51 17.31
CA VAL A 93 -9.93 16.12 15.90
C VAL A 93 -8.77 16.95 15.34
N GLU A 94 -7.60 16.33 15.17
CA GLU A 94 -6.63 16.85 14.21
C GLU A 94 -7.35 16.86 12.86
N VAL A 95 -7.83 18.04 12.46
CA VAL A 95 -8.33 18.26 11.11
C VAL A 95 -7.15 17.93 10.20
N GLU A 96 -7.29 16.87 9.42
CA GLU A 96 -6.36 16.54 8.35
C GLU A 96 -6.31 17.73 7.39
N LEU A 97 -5.31 18.60 7.56
CA LEU A 97 -5.10 19.75 6.68
C LEU A 97 -4.76 19.20 5.30
N ARG A 98 -5.77 19.18 4.42
CA ARG A 98 -5.54 18.91 3.00
C ARG A 98 -4.61 19.99 2.48
N LYS A 99 -3.45 19.60 1.93
CA LYS A 99 -2.62 20.51 1.14
C LYS A 99 -3.48 21.11 0.04
N THR A 100 -3.61 22.43 0.04
CA THR A 100 -4.49 23.20 -0.86
C THR A 100 -3.94 23.33 -2.29
N GLU A 101 -2.74 22.82 -2.56
CA GLU A 101 -2.11 22.95 -3.87
C GLU A 101 -1.78 21.58 -4.45
N PHE A 102 -2.63 21.14 -5.39
CA PHE A 102 -2.33 20.06 -6.32
C PHE A 102 -1.66 20.68 -7.55
N GLN A 103 -0.33 20.65 -7.60
CA GLN A 103 0.39 20.93 -8.83
C GLN A 103 0.35 19.67 -9.70
N PHE A 104 -0.50 19.67 -10.72
CA PHE A 104 -0.55 18.59 -11.71
C PHE A 104 0.70 18.64 -12.59
N PHE A 105 1.68 17.76 -12.32
CA PHE A 105 2.72 17.42 -13.28
C PHE A 105 2.18 16.29 -14.16
N TYR A 106 1.79 16.60 -15.39
CA TYR A 106 1.56 15.58 -16.41
C TYR A 106 2.93 15.04 -16.86
N VAL A 107 3.27 13.82 -16.43
CA VAL A 107 4.37 13.07 -17.04
C VAL A 107 3.72 12.11 -18.03
N ALA A 108 3.93 12.34 -19.32
CA ALA A 108 3.55 11.39 -20.37
C ALA A 108 4.46 10.16 -20.24
N THR A 109 4.04 9.17 -19.46
CA THR A 109 4.74 7.89 -19.36
C THR A 109 4.43 7.07 -20.61
N LEU A 110 5.46 6.72 -21.39
CA LEU A 110 5.39 5.81 -22.55
C LEU A 110 5.14 4.33 -22.17
N GLY A 111 4.82 4.05 -20.91
CA GLY A 111 4.58 2.71 -20.39
C GLY A 111 3.28 2.66 -19.56
N PRO A 112 2.74 1.46 -19.31
CA PRO A 112 1.50 1.30 -18.56
C PRO A 112 1.63 1.94 -17.17
N ILE A 113 0.66 2.79 -16.83
CA ILE A 113 0.60 3.60 -15.61
C ILE A 113 0.68 2.71 -14.34
N VAL A 114 0.17 1.49 -14.45
CA VAL A 114 0.23 0.48 -13.40
C VAL A 114 0.71 -0.82 -14.01
N ASP A 115 1.80 -1.37 -13.47
CA ASP A 115 2.28 -2.72 -13.79
C ASP A 115 1.37 -3.73 -13.05
N ILE A 116 0.20 -4.01 -13.62
CA ILE A 116 -0.86 -4.86 -13.03
C ILE A 116 -0.31 -6.24 -12.57
N PRO A 117 0.55 -6.94 -13.35
CA PRO A 117 1.17 -8.21 -12.92
C PRO A 117 1.99 -8.11 -11.64
N ARG A 118 2.54 -6.93 -11.34
CA ARG A 118 3.41 -6.69 -10.19
C ARG A 118 2.65 -6.56 -8.86
N TYR A 119 1.41 -6.09 -8.91
CA TYR A 119 0.61 -5.78 -7.72
C TYR A 119 -0.50 -6.79 -7.45
N ILE A 120 -0.79 -7.68 -8.40
CA ILE A 120 -1.87 -8.65 -8.27
C ILE A 120 -1.31 -10.07 -8.31
N SER A 121 -1.01 -10.60 -7.12
CA SER A 121 -0.94 -12.06 -6.95
C SER A 121 -2.35 -12.64 -7.13
N TYR A 122 -2.52 -13.51 -8.14
CA TYR A 122 -3.71 -14.35 -8.39
C TYR A 122 -4.94 -13.65 -9.04
N PRO A 123 -5.87 -14.38 -9.70
CA PRO A 123 -6.81 -13.90 -10.73
C PRO A 123 -8.03 -13.14 -10.17
N LYS A 124 -7.86 -12.46 -9.03
CA LYS A 124 -8.89 -11.65 -8.39
C LYS A 124 -9.56 -10.63 -9.33
N PRO A 125 -8.83 -9.87 -10.18
CA PRO A 125 -9.48 -8.93 -11.09
C PRO A 125 -10.35 -9.65 -12.15
N PHE A 126 -9.88 -10.76 -12.72
CA PHE A 126 -10.68 -11.52 -13.69
C PHE A 126 -11.95 -12.09 -13.06
N ARG A 127 -11.90 -12.51 -11.79
CA ARG A 127 -13.11 -12.91 -11.05
C ARG A 127 -14.09 -11.75 -10.87
N VAL A 128 -13.60 -10.56 -10.51
CA VAL A 128 -14.46 -9.37 -10.37
C VAL A 128 -15.10 -8.99 -11.70
N VAL A 129 -14.33 -8.97 -12.78
CA VAL A 129 -14.83 -8.68 -14.13
C VAL A 129 -15.86 -9.73 -14.57
N ALA A 130 -15.61 -11.02 -14.32
CA ALA A 130 -16.57 -12.09 -14.61
C ALA A 130 -17.90 -11.89 -13.87
N TRP A 131 -17.85 -11.50 -12.59
CA TRP A 131 -19.05 -11.17 -11.81
C TRP A 131 -19.82 -9.97 -12.38
N ILE A 132 -19.12 -8.92 -12.82
CA ILE A 132 -19.74 -7.74 -13.44
C ILE A 132 -20.42 -8.11 -14.77
N LEU A 133 -19.72 -8.87 -15.63
CA LEU A 133 -20.29 -9.33 -16.91
C LEU A 133 -21.53 -10.18 -16.70
N ARG A 134 -21.50 -11.10 -15.72
CA ARG A 134 -22.66 -11.91 -15.35
C ARG A 134 -23.80 -11.08 -14.79
N PHE A 135 -23.50 -10.08 -13.97
CA PHE A 135 -24.50 -9.14 -13.46
C PHE A 135 -25.21 -8.42 -14.61
N VAL A 136 -24.46 -7.86 -15.56
CA VAL A 136 -25.01 -7.19 -16.75
C VAL A 136 -25.87 -8.15 -17.58
N GLN A 137 -25.45 -9.40 -17.73
CA GLN A 137 -26.24 -10.42 -18.44
C GLN A 137 -27.53 -10.77 -17.69
N ASN A 138 -27.47 -10.95 -16.38
CA ASN A 138 -28.64 -11.19 -15.54
C ASN A 138 -29.62 -10.00 -15.57
N CYS A 139 -29.14 -8.76 -15.72
CA CYS A 139 -30.02 -7.59 -15.91
C CYS A 139 -30.77 -7.61 -17.25
N LYS A 140 -30.27 -8.31 -18.27
CA LYS A 140 -30.81 -8.31 -19.63
C LYS A 140 -31.65 -9.53 -19.98
N SER A 141 -31.52 -10.64 -19.25
CA SER A 141 -32.17 -11.90 -19.61
C SER A 141 -32.52 -12.76 -18.39
N GLN A 142 -33.62 -13.50 -18.50
CA GLN A 142 -34.00 -14.58 -17.60
C GLN A 142 -33.73 -15.93 -18.28
N PRO A 143 -33.36 -17.00 -17.55
CA PRO A 143 -33.24 -17.09 -16.10
C PRO A 143 -31.90 -16.56 -15.56
N HIS A 144 -31.92 -16.05 -14.33
CA HIS A 144 -30.71 -15.56 -13.67
C HIS A 144 -29.76 -16.70 -13.28
N ILE A 145 -28.47 -16.48 -13.56
CA ILE A 145 -27.39 -17.38 -13.15
C ILE A 145 -26.93 -16.98 -11.74
N THR A 146 -27.13 -17.87 -10.76
CA THR A 146 -26.81 -17.64 -9.33
C THR A 146 -25.73 -18.55 -8.77
N HIS A 147 -25.29 -19.58 -9.48
CA HIS A 147 -24.24 -20.51 -9.01
C HIS A 147 -22.84 -19.87 -9.00
N GLU A 148 -21.82 -20.61 -8.57
CA GLU A 148 -20.42 -20.12 -8.59
C GLU A 148 -19.93 -19.80 -10.02
N LEU A 149 -18.89 -18.96 -10.15
CA LEU A 149 -18.33 -18.63 -11.45
C LEU A 149 -17.75 -19.87 -12.14
N ASN A 150 -18.17 -20.12 -13.37
CA ASN A 150 -17.60 -21.18 -14.20
C ASN A 150 -16.28 -20.73 -14.86
N CYS A 151 -15.42 -21.68 -15.20
CA CYS A 151 -14.16 -21.45 -15.91
C CYS A 151 -14.35 -20.63 -17.20
N ASN A 152 -15.44 -20.87 -17.94
CA ASN A 152 -15.76 -20.14 -19.18
C ASN A 152 -16.07 -18.65 -18.91
N GLU A 153 -16.67 -18.31 -17.77
CA GLU A 153 -16.93 -16.92 -17.39
C GLU A 153 -15.63 -16.20 -17.03
N ILE A 154 -14.70 -16.91 -16.38
CA ILE A 154 -13.36 -16.40 -16.07
C ILE A 154 -12.54 -16.22 -17.36
N GLU A 155 -12.64 -17.12 -18.33
CA GLU A 155 -11.95 -17.03 -19.62
C GLU A 155 -12.45 -15.84 -20.45
N LYS A 156 -13.77 -15.68 -20.56
CA LYS A 156 -14.37 -14.48 -21.20
C LYS A 156 -13.94 -13.18 -20.53
N ALA A 157 -13.84 -13.16 -19.20
CA ALA A 157 -13.37 -11.99 -18.48
C ALA A 157 -11.90 -11.67 -18.79
N LYS A 158 -11.06 -12.68 -19.01
CA LYS A 158 -9.67 -12.49 -19.46
C LYS A 158 -9.63 -11.91 -20.87
N GLU A 159 -10.36 -12.52 -21.81
CA GLU A 159 -10.43 -12.04 -23.19
C GLU A 159 -10.92 -10.58 -23.26
N TYR A 160 -11.96 -10.25 -22.50
CA TYR A 160 -12.50 -8.89 -22.43
C TYR A 160 -11.45 -7.89 -21.95
N CYS A 161 -10.71 -8.21 -20.88
CA CYS A 161 -9.66 -7.33 -20.37
C CYS A 161 -8.48 -7.18 -21.34
N LEU A 162 -8.14 -8.23 -22.09
CA LEU A 162 -7.05 -8.21 -23.07
C LEU A 162 -7.42 -7.48 -24.38
N GLN A 163 -8.71 -7.40 -24.72
CA GLN A 163 -9.20 -6.64 -25.88
C GLN A 163 -9.31 -5.12 -25.62
N THR A 164 -9.27 -4.69 -24.35
CA THR A 164 -9.33 -3.28 -23.95
C THR A 164 -7.96 -2.62 -23.78
N GLU A 165 -6.87 -3.33 -24.07
CA GLU A 165 -5.49 -2.78 -24.20
C GLU A 165 -5.18 -2.39 -25.65
#